data_AF-A0A411WHS2-F1
#
_entry.id   AF-A0A411WHS2-F1
#
_cell.length_a   1.000
_cell.length_b   1.000
_cell.length_c   1.000
_cell.angle_alpha   90.00
_cell.angle_beta   90.00
_cell.angle_gamma   90.00
#
_symmetry.space_group_name_H-M   'P 1'
#
loop_
_entity.id
_entity.type
_entity.pdbx_description
1 polymer ?
#
loop_
_entity_poly.entity_id
_entity_poly.type
_entity_poly.pdbx_seq_one_letter_code
_entity_poly.pdbx_strand_id
1 'polypeptide(L)'
;MTHQQSFSCRLLRLKEQLGIQHDKDIAVLLGLGVTAFSGRKERGSFPVNHLLALAAKRPDLHIDFTYVLNGEPPISSEISSKNIDINKLSADELELLNIFSQLSLTQKVHLVGFITNQLGVEARV
;
A
#
# COMPACT_ATOMS: atom_id res chain seq x y z
N MET A 1 -4.84 -17.61 -16.76
CA MET A 1 -3.63 -16.75 -16.79
C MET A 1 -4.02 -15.39 -16.22
N THR A 2 -3.49 -15.03 -15.06
CA THR A 2 -3.93 -13.88 -14.25
C THR A 2 -3.42 -12.56 -14.82
N HIS A 3 -4.29 -11.80 -15.50
CA HIS A 3 -3.99 -10.50 -16.13
C HIS A 3 -3.70 -9.34 -15.15
N GLN A 4 -3.72 -9.57 -13.83
CA GLN A 4 -3.67 -8.52 -12.79
C GLN A 4 -2.33 -7.77 -12.68
N GLN A 5 -1.26 -8.24 -13.30
CA GLN A 5 0.07 -7.61 -13.29
C GLN A 5 0.44 -6.86 -14.58
N SER A 6 -0.50 -6.75 -15.53
CA SER A 6 -0.23 -6.05 -16.79
C SER A 6 0.01 -4.55 -16.58
N PHE A 7 0.80 -3.93 -17.47
CA PHE A 7 1.08 -2.49 -17.45
C PHE A 7 -0.20 -1.65 -17.34
N SER A 8 -1.23 -2.02 -18.10
CA SER A 8 -2.52 -1.34 -18.12
C SER A 8 -3.23 -1.38 -16.76
N CYS A 9 -3.21 -2.52 -16.07
CA CYS A 9 -3.78 -2.63 -14.73
C CYS A 9 -3.05 -1.76 -13.71
N ARG A 10 -1.71 -1.76 -13.73
CA ARG A 10 -0.90 -0.93 -12.83
C ARG A 10 -1.12 0.56 -13.10
N LEU A 11 -1.20 0.94 -14.38
CA LEU A 11 -1.48 2.31 -14.78
C LEU A 11 -2.88 2.76 -14.33
N LEU A 12 -3.89 1.90 -14.46
CA LEU A 12 -5.25 2.20 -14.02
C LEU A 12 -5.29 2.50 -12.52
N ARG A 13 -4.69 1.64 -11.69
CA ARG A 13 -4.63 1.86 -10.23
C ARG A 13 -3.90 3.15 -9.87
N LEU A 14 -2.78 3.44 -10.52
CA LEU A 14 -2.04 4.68 -10.29
C LEU A 14 -2.88 5.91 -10.64
N LYS A 15 -3.62 5.86 -11.75
CA LYS A 15 -4.55 6.92 -12.15
C LYS A 15 -5.67 7.12 -11.16
N GLU A 16 -6.25 6.03 -10.65
CA GLU A 16 -7.31 6.07 -9.63
C GLU A 16 -6.83 6.74 -8.35
N GLN A 17 -5.64 6.38 -7.85
CA GLN A 17 -5.09 7.00 -6.63
C GLN A 17 -4.77 8.49 -6.81
N LEU A 18 -4.33 8.89 -8.00
CA LEU A 18 -3.96 10.26 -8.29
C LEU A 18 -5.13 11.12 -8.80
N GLY A 19 -6.28 10.52 -9.10
CA GLY A 19 -7.42 11.20 -9.72
C GLY A 19 -7.13 11.71 -11.15
N ILE A 20 -6.22 11.07 -11.88
CA ILE A 20 -5.74 11.54 -13.19
C ILE A 20 -6.26 10.65 -14.31
N GLN A 21 -6.84 11.24 -15.35
CA GLN A 21 -7.42 10.47 -16.45
C GLN A 21 -6.42 10.21 -17.59
N HIS A 22 -5.47 11.12 -17.84
CA HIS A 22 -4.64 11.07 -19.05
C HIS A 22 -3.23 10.52 -18.80
N ASP A 23 -2.77 9.67 -19.73
CA ASP A 23 -1.42 9.05 -19.68
C ASP A 23 -0.30 10.09 -19.72
N LYS A 24 -0.51 11.21 -20.44
CA LYS A 24 0.48 12.29 -20.55
C LYS A 24 0.80 12.93 -19.19
N ASP A 25 -0.20 13.08 -18.35
CA ASP A 25 -0.05 13.74 -17.04
C ASP A 25 0.64 12.79 -16.06
N ILE A 26 0.36 11.48 -16.15
CA ILE A 26 1.10 10.44 -15.43
C ILE A 26 2.58 10.41 -15.87
N ALA A 27 2.86 10.50 -17.18
CA ALA A 27 4.23 10.53 -17.69
C ALA A 27 5.01 11.70 -17.09
N VAL A 28 4.42 12.90 -17.11
CA VAL A 28 5.01 14.11 -16.52
C VAL A 28 5.25 13.96 -15.02
N LEU A 29 4.28 13.44 -14.26
CA LEU A 29 4.44 13.22 -12.81
C LEU A 29 5.55 12.22 -12.48
N LEU A 30 5.71 11.18 -13.29
CA LEU A 30 6.80 10.22 -13.15
C LEU A 30 8.16 10.79 -13.61
N GLY A 31 8.22 12.02 -14.12
CA GLY A 31 9.43 12.62 -14.67
C GLY A 31 9.88 11.98 -15.98
N LEU A 32 8.93 11.46 -16.77
CA LEU A 32 9.16 10.84 -18.07
C LEU A 32 8.59 11.70 -19.20
N GLY A 33 9.25 11.71 -20.36
CA GLY A 33 8.65 12.22 -21.58
C GLY A 33 7.52 11.31 -22.09
N VAL A 34 6.51 11.89 -22.75
CA VAL A 34 5.34 11.15 -23.29
C VAL A 34 5.76 10.02 -24.22
N THR A 35 6.74 10.25 -25.10
CA THR A 35 7.28 9.25 -26.03
C THR A 35 7.97 8.09 -25.30
N ALA A 36 8.75 8.38 -24.26
CA ALA A 36 9.41 7.38 -23.43
C ALA A 36 8.39 6.53 -22.66
N PHE A 37 7.31 7.15 -22.18
CA PHE A 37 6.22 6.45 -21.51
C PHE A 37 5.43 5.55 -22.47
N SER A 38 5.09 6.03 -23.67
CA SER A 38 4.42 5.23 -24.71
C SER A 38 5.25 4.00 -25.10
N GLY A 39 6.56 4.17 -25.35
CA GLY A 39 7.42 3.04 -25.69
C GLY A 39 7.55 2.01 -24.55
N ARG A 40 7.47 2.45 -23.30
CA ARG A 40 7.42 1.54 -22.13
C ARG A 40 6.09 0.76 -22.07
N LYS A 41 4.98 1.42 -22.38
CA LYS A 41 3.64 0.79 -22.43
C LYS A 41 3.60 -0.32 -23.48
N GLU A 42 4.12 -0.06 -24.67
CA GLU A 42 4.24 -1.07 -25.75
C GLU A 42 5.10 -2.27 -25.33
N ARG A 43 6.21 -2.04 -24.64
CA ARG A 43 7.10 -3.09 -24.13
C ARG A 43 6.61 -3.75 -22.83
N GLY A 44 5.51 -3.29 -22.24
CA GLY A 44 5.03 -3.78 -20.93
C GLY A 44 5.96 -3.47 -19.75
N SER A 45 6.90 -2.53 -19.90
CA SER A 45 7.91 -2.20 -18.88
C SER A 45 7.45 -1.05 -17.98
N PHE A 46 6.79 -1.39 -16.88
CA PHE A 46 6.28 -0.39 -15.93
C PHE A 46 7.44 0.35 -15.22
N PRO A 47 7.41 1.69 -15.09
CA PRO A 47 8.52 2.48 -14.57
C PRO A 47 8.57 2.49 -13.03
N VAL A 48 8.83 1.32 -12.43
CA VAL A 48 8.80 1.12 -10.96
C VAL A 48 9.69 2.12 -10.20
N ASN A 49 10.92 2.35 -10.67
CA ASN A 49 11.85 3.28 -10.00
C ASN A 49 11.35 4.73 -10.02
N HIS A 50 10.64 5.13 -11.08
CA HIS A 50 10.05 6.47 -11.16
C HIS A 50 8.85 6.62 -10.23
N LEU A 51 8.02 5.57 -10.10
CA LEU A 51 6.93 5.54 -9.14
C LEU A 51 7.45 5.65 -7.70
N LEU A 52 8.50 4.89 -7.36
CA LEU A 52 9.16 4.96 -6.05
C LEU A 52 9.71 6.36 -5.77
N ALA A 53 10.40 6.95 -6.75
CA ALA A 53 10.94 8.30 -6.64
C ALA A 53 9.84 9.36 -6.47
N LEU A 54 8.69 9.20 -7.15
CA LEU A 54 7.54 10.09 -6.99
C LEU A 54 6.96 9.98 -5.58
N ALA A 55 6.72 8.77 -5.08
CA ALA A 55 6.20 8.55 -3.73
C ALA A 55 7.14 9.12 -2.65
N ALA A 56 8.46 8.97 -2.82
CA ALA A 56 9.45 9.52 -1.90
C ALA A 56 9.52 11.06 -1.94
N LYS A 57 9.38 11.67 -3.12
CA LYS A 57 9.43 13.13 -3.29
C LYS A 57 8.12 13.83 -2.89
N ARG A 58 7.00 13.12 -3.02
CA ARG A 58 5.65 13.64 -2.81
C ARG A 58 4.84 12.72 -1.89
N PRO A 59 5.21 12.63 -0.60
CA PRO A 59 4.46 11.83 0.37
C PRO A 59 3.01 12.33 0.54
N ASP A 60 2.73 13.59 0.19
CA ASP A 60 1.40 14.21 0.14
C ASP A 60 0.42 13.52 -0.82
N LEU A 61 0.93 12.80 -1.83
CA LEU A 61 0.09 12.10 -2.80
C LEU A 61 -0.45 10.75 -2.29
N HIS A 62 0.00 10.30 -1.11
CA HIS A 62 -0.47 9.06 -0.47
C HIS A 62 -0.51 7.84 -1.42
N ILE A 63 0.48 7.73 -2.31
CA ILE A 63 0.57 6.65 -3.29
C ILE A 63 0.87 5.34 -2.56
N ASP A 64 0.01 4.34 -2.75
CA ASP A 64 0.27 2.98 -2.25
C ASP A 64 1.00 2.18 -3.33
N PHE A 65 2.30 2.06 -3.16
CA PHE A 65 3.17 1.35 -4.08
C PHE A 65 2.77 -0.12 -4.27
N THR A 66 2.39 -0.80 -3.19
CA THR A 66 2.02 -2.22 -3.21
C THR A 66 0.72 -2.41 -3.97
N TYR A 67 -0.27 -1.55 -3.72
CA TYR A 67 -1.52 -1.55 -4.45
C TYR A 67 -1.33 -1.29 -5.95
N VAL A 68 -0.53 -0.29 -6.33
CA VAL A 68 -0.28 0.01 -7.75
C VAL A 68 0.35 -1.19 -8.46
N LEU A 69 1.36 -1.83 -7.87
CA LEU A 69 2.08 -2.91 -8.53
C LEU A 69 1.33 -4.25 -8.54
N ASN A 70 0.71 -4.61 -7.42
CA ASN A 70 0.18 -5.94 -7.19
C ASN A 70 -1.35 -5.97 -7.21
N GLY A 71 -2.01 -4.84 -6.96
CA GLY A 71 -3.47 -4.78 -6.81
C GLY A 71 -3.96 -5.31 -5.48
N GLU A 72 -3.05 -5.60 -4.55
CA GLU A 72 -3.37 -5.93 -3.17
C GLU A 72 -3.79 -4.63 -2.49
N PRO A 73 -5.04 -4.54 -1.97
CA PRO A 73 -5.46 -3.35 -1.27
C PRO A 73 -4.54 -3.12 -0.06
N PRO A 74 -4.35 -1.87 0.38
CA PRO A 74 -3.54 -1.59 1.55
C PRO A 74 -4.02 -2.47 2.70
N ILE A 75 -3.08 -2.99 3.50
CA ILE A 75 -3.36 -3.79 4.70
C ILE A 75 -4.34 -3.05 5.64
N SER A 76 -4.40 -1.71 5.53
CA SER A 76 -5.37 -0.87 6.24
C SER A 76 -6.83 -1.06 5.81
N SER A 77 -7.14 -1.63 4.65
CA SER A 77 -8.52 -1.83 4.19
C SER A 77 -9.25 -2.95 4.96
N GLU A 78 -8.52 -3.95 5.47
CA GLU A 78 -9.10 -4.97 6.36
C GLU A 78 -9.23 -4.47 7.80
N ILE A 79 -8.25 -3.67 8.27
CA ILE A 79 -8.30 -3.09 9.62
C ILE A 79 -9.34 -1.96 9.70
N SER A 80 -9.52 -1.17 8.64
CA SER A 80 -10.52 -0.09 8.60
C SER A 80 -11.96 -0.59 8.38
N SER A 81 -12.15 -1.79 7.81
CA SER A 81 -13.49 -2.41 7.66
C SER A 81 -13.98 -3.07 8.94
N LYS A 82 -13.08 -3.41 9.87
CA LYS A 82 -13.42 -3.62 11.28
C LYS A 82 -13.17 -2.33 12.04
N ASN A 83 -14.08 -1.37 11.89
CA ASN A 83 -14.27 -0.37 12.93
C ASN A 83 -14.67 -1.16 14.19
N ILE A 84 -13.70 -1.58 14.99
CA ILE A 84 -13.93 -2.31 16.23
C ILE A 84 -14.69 -1.31 17.09
N ASP A 85 -16.00 -1.50 17.17
CA ASP A 85 -16.81 -0.80 18.15
C ASP A 85 -16.25 -1.19 19.52
N ILE A 86 -15.47 -0.29 20.12
CA ILE A 86 -14.83 -0.50 21.42
C ILE A 86 -15.87 -0.89 22.50
N ASN A 87 -17.15 -0.55 22.28
CA ASN A 87 -18.26 -0.91 23.16
C ASN A 87 -18.76 -2.35 22.98
N LYS A 88 -18.29 -3.07 21.96
CA LYS A 88 -18.59 -4.49 21.72
C LYS A 88 -17.44 -5.43 22.09
N LEU A 89 -16.32 -4.89 22.57
CA LEU A 89 -15.21 -5.71 23.05
C LEU A 89 -15.62 -6.43 24.35
N SER A 90 -15.28 -7.70 24.43
CA SER A 90 -15.35 -8.47 25.68
C SER A 90 -14.36 -7.93 26.72
N ALA A 91 -14.55 -8.32 27.98
CA ALA A 91 -13.67 -7.91 29.07
C ALA A 91 -12.19 -8.26 28.78
N ASP A 92 -11.95 -9.46 28.25
CA ASP A 92 -10.61 -9.96 27.93
C ASP A 92 -9.95 -9.13 26.82
N GLU A 93 -10.72 -8.73 25.80
CA GLU A 93 -10.21 -7.88 24.71
C GLU A 93 -9.86 -6.46 25.18
N LEU A 94 -10.67 -5.89 26.08
CA LEU A 94 -10.39 -4.61 26.71
C LEU A 94 -9.14 -4.68 27.61
N GLU A 95 -8.96 -5.78 28.33
CA GLU A 95 -7.78 -6.02 29.15
C GLU A 95 -6.50 -6.09 28.30
N LEU A 96 -6.54 -6.83 27.19
CA LEU A 96 -5.43 -6.88 26.23
C LEU A 96 -5.10 -5.50 25.66
N LEU A 97 -6.12 -4.70 25.32
CA LEU A 97 -5.92 -3.36 24.79
C LEU A 97 -5.30 -2.43 25.84
N ASN A 98 -5.75 -2.51 27.09
CA ASN A 98 -5.19 -1.74 28.19
C ASN A 98 -3.71 -2.10 28.42
N ILE A 99 -3.38 -3.39 28.47
CA ILE A 99 -2.00 -3.86 28.61
C ILE A 99 -1.16 -3.35 27.44
N PHE A 100 -1.64 -3.53 26.20
CA PHE A 100 -0.93 -3.08 25.01
C PHE A 100 -0.68 -1.57 25.03
N SER A 101 -1.66 -0.78 25.45
CA SER A 101 -1.54 0.69 25.49
C SER A 101 -0.38 1.15 26.39
N GLN A 102 -0.14 0.45 27.50
CA GLN A 102 0.88 0.75 28.50
C GLN A 102 2.30 0.30 28.10
N LEU A 103 2.45 -0.51 27.05
CA LEU A 103 3.75 -0.96 26.58
C LEU A 103 4.54 0.15 25.89
N SER A 104 5.86 0.12 26.08
CA SER A 104 6.81 0.95 25.30
C SER A 104 6.80 0.55 23.82
N LEU A 105 7.27 1.46 22.96
CA LEU A 105 7.33 1.21 21.52
C LEU A 105 8.13 -0.06 21.18
N THR A 106 9.26 -0.28 21.86
CA THR A 106 10.11 -1.47 21.68
C THR A 106 9.37 -2.75 22.06
N GLN A 107 8.60 -2.73 23.15
CA GLN A 107 7.81 -3.87 23.59
C GLN A 107 6.63 -4.15 22.65
N LYS A 108 5.97 -3.11 22.15
CA LYS A 108 4.90 -3.24 21.14
C LYS A 108 5.43 -3.91 19.87
N VAL A 109 6.58 -3.48 19.37
CA VAL A 109 7.24 -4.09 18.20
C VAL A 109 7.59 -5.56 18.45
N HIS A 110 8.15 -5.87 19.63
CA HIS A 110 8.46 -7.26 20.00
C HIS A 110 7.23 -8.15 20.09
N LEU A 111 6.15 -7.64 20.68
CA LEU A 111 4.88 -8.35 20.84
C LEU A 111 4.24 -8.60 19.48
N VAL A 112 4.19 -7.58 18.61
CA VAL A 112 3.69 -7.74 17.24
C VAL A 112 4.53 -8.77 16.48
N GLY A 113 5.86 -8.66 16.53
CA GLY A 113 6.77 -9.63 15.91
C GLY A 113 6.57 -11.07 16.39
N PHE A 114 6.32 -11.25 17.69
CA PHE A 114 6.02 -12.55 18.28
C PHE A 114 4.67 -13.09 17.78
N ILE A 115 3.61 -12.28 17.79
CA ILE A 115 2.29 -12.68 17.30
C ILE A 115 2.36 -13.06 15.81
N THR A 116 3.04 -12.25 14.99
CA THR A 116 3.16 -12.50 13.55
C THR A 116 3.92 -13.80 13.26
N ASN A 117 4.97 -14.09 14.04
CA ASN A 117 5.74 -15.32 13.92
C ASN A 117 4.95 -16.57 14.35
N GLN A 118 4.17 -16.48 15.43
CA GLN A 118 3.34 -17.59 15.93
C GLN A 118 2.13 -17.89 15.04
N LEU A 119 1.57 -16.87 14.39
CA LEU A 119 0.42 -17.02 13.48
C LEU A 119 0.81 -17.30 12.03
N GLY A 120 2.11 -17.34 11.70
CA GLY A 120 2.60 -17.54 10.33
C GLY A 120 2.24 -16.40 9.37
N VAL A 121 1.93 -15.21 9.90
CA VAL A 121 1.64 -14.01 9.11
C VAL A 121 2.97 -13.28 8.95
N GLU A 122 3.54 -13.25 7.74
CA GLU A 122 4.81 -12.56 7.55
C GLU A 122 4.67 -11.05 7.82
N ALA A 123 5.30 -10.60 8.91
CA ALA A 123 5.54 -9.19 9.16
C ALA A 123 6.55 -8.68 8.13
N ARG A 124 6.06 -8.13 7.02
CA ARG A 124 6.88 -7.35 6.10
C ARG A 124 7.08 -5.97 6.71
N VAL A 125 8.14 -5.87 7.51
CA VAL A 125 8.74 -4.59 7.97
C VAL A 125 9.23 -3.79 6.77
#